data_AF-A0AAV6RPP6-F1
#
_entry.id   AF-A0AAV6RPP6-F1
#
_cell.length_a   1.000
_cell.length_b   1.000
_cell.length_c   1.000
_cell.angle_alpha   90.00
_cell.angle_beta   90.00
_cell.angle_gamma   90.00
#
_symmetry.space_group_name_H-M   'P 1'
#
loop_
_entity.id
_entity.type
_entity.pdbx_description
1 polymer ?
#
loop_
_entity_poly.entity_id
_entity_poly.type
_entity_poly.pdbx_seq_one_letter_code
_entity_poly.pdbx_strand_id
1 'polypeptide(L)'
;MLSKKEKELIIEIWEKLTPVAADIGSDALLRMFASYPGTKTYFSHLDISARSRHLLFHGKKIVQAITEGAKDISQLTVTLAPLQTLHAYQLRIDPTNFKVQVLQSHLRLERSM
;
A
#
# COMPACT_ATOMS: atom_id res chain seq x y z
N MET A 1 13.19 -9.21 14.11
CA MET A 1 11.80 -9.43 14.57
C MET A 1 11.36 -8.21 15.35
N LEU A 2 10.07 -7.85 15.30
CA LEU A 2 9.52 -6.72 16.05
C LEU A 2 9.34 -7.07 17.53
N SER A 3 9.71 -6.14 18.40
CA SER A 3 9.44 -6.14 19.83
C SER A 3 7.94 -6.01 20.13
N LYS A 4 7.53 -6.31 21.36
CA LYS A 4 6.14 -6.14 21.81
C LYS A 4 5.67 -4.69 21.64
N LYS A 5 6.49 -3.73 22.05
CA LYS A 5 6.18 -2.29 21.95
C LYS A 5 6.00 -1.84 20.50
N GLU A 6 6.83 -2.33 19.57
CA GLU A 6 6.68 -2.00 18.14
C GLU A 6 5.37 -2.56 17.58
N LYS A 7 4.96 -3.78 17.97
CA LYS A 7 3.67 -4.36 17.55
C LYS A 7 2.50 -3.53 18.04
N GLU A 8 2.50 -3.12 19.31
CA GLU A 8 1.45 -2.28 19.91
C GLU A 8 1.35 -0.92 19.20
N LEU A 9 2.47 -0.28 18.92
CA LEU A 9 2.51 1.00 18.19
C LEU A 9 1.98 0.88 16.76
N ILE A 10 2.31 -0.21 16.06
CA ILE A 10 1.81 -0.45 14.70
C ILE A 10 0.28 -0.54 14.69
N ILE A 11 -0.31 -1.27 15.65
CA ILE A 11 -1.76 -1.38 15.78
C ILE A 11 -2.38 0.01 16.02
N GLU A 12 -1.87 0.75 17.00
CA GLU A 12 -2.39 2.08 17.36
C GLU A 12 -2.36 3.06 16.18
N ILE A 13 -1.26 3.07 15.41
CA ILE A 13 -1.11 3.93 14.23
C ILE A 13 -2.16 3.58 13.18
N TRP A 14 -2.33 2.30 12.83
CA TRP A 14 -3.26 1.91 11.77
C TRP A 14 -4.73 2.06 12.17
N GLU A 15 -5.08 1.90 13.45
CA GLU A 15 -6.41 2.22 13.96
C GLU A 15 -6.72 3.72 13.77
N LYS A 16 -5.78 4.61 14.10
CA LYS A 16 -5.93 6.07 13.92
C LYS A 16 -6.05 6.48 12.45
N LEU A 17 -5.41 5.75 11.53
CA LEU A 17 -5.44 6.04 10.09
C LEU A 17 -6.68 5.49 9.38
N THR A 18 -7.38 4.52 9.97
CA THR A 18 -8.55 3.85 9.36
C THR A 18 -9.68 4.81 8.95
N PRO A 19 -10.05 5.85 9.75
CA PRO A 19 -11.09 6.81 9.36
C PRO A 19 -10.78 7.58 8.08
N VAL A 20 -9.50 7.80 7.75
CA VAL A 20 -9.03 8.55 6.57
C VAL A 20 -8.44 7.65 5.49
N ALA A 21 -8.69 6.33 5.58
CA ALA A 21 -8.10 5.30 4.72
C ALA A 21 -8.23 5.58 3.22
N ALA A 22 -9.38 6.10 2.78
CA ALA A 22 -9.61 6.39 1.37
C ALA A 22 -8.70 7.51 0.86
N ASP A 23 -8.58 8.61 1.61
CA ASP A 23 -7.79 9.76 1.22
C ASP A 23 -6.30 9.45 1.24
N ILE A 24 -5.78 8.85 2.32
CA ILE A 24 -4.35 8.53 2.43
C ILE A 24 -3.93 7.44 1.43
N GLY A 25 -4.80 6.45 1.18
CA GLY A 25 -4.53 5.39 0.21
C GLY A 25 -4.54 5.92 -1.22
N SER A 26 -5.48 6.82 -1.55
CA SER A 26 -5.51 7.48 -2.86
C SER A 26 -4.27 8.37 -3.06
N ASP A 27 -3.86 9.13 -2.05
CA ASP A 27 -2.66 9.99 -2.12
C ASP A 27 -1.39 9.15 -2.30
N ALA A 28 -1.26 8.04 -1.57
CA ALA A 28 -0.13 7.13 -1.73
C ALA A 28 -0.04 6.54 -3.15
N LEU A 29 -1.17 6.14 -3.74
CA LEU A 29 -1.22 5.66 -5.14
C LEU A 29 -0.81 6.75 -6.13
N LEU A 30 -1.27 7.98 -5.96
CA LEU A 30 -0.88 9.10 -6.81
C LEU A 30 0.63 9.39 -6.73
N ARG A 31 1.20 9.38 -5.53
CA ARG A 31 2.66 9.52 -5.32
C ARG A 31 3.44 8.39 -5.98
N MET A 32 2.94 7.15 -5.90
CA MET A 32 3.53 6.00 -6.59
C MET A 32 3.50 6.20 -8.11
N PHE A 33 2.37 6.61 -8.68
CA PHE A 33 2.24 6.86 -10.12
C PHE A 33 3.12 8.00 -10.62
N ALA A 34 3.33 9.04 -9.81
CA ALA A 34 4.21 10.15 -10.13
C ALA A 34 5.69 9.74 -10.08
N SER A 35 6.08 9.02 -9.03
CA SER A 35 7.48 8.64 -8.79
C SER A 35 7.92 7.45 -9.67
N TYR A 36 6.96 6.58 -10.03
CA TYR A 36 7.16 5.35 -10.79
C TYR A 36 6.09 5.17 -11.87
N PRO A 37 6.18 5.93 -12.98
CA PRO A 37 5.14 5.91 -14.01
C PRO A 37 4.82 4.52 -14.59
N GLY A 38 5.80 3.61 -14.61
CA GLY A 38 5.61 2.23 -15.08
C GLY A 38 4.55 1.44 -14.29
N THR A 39 4.30 1.80 -13.03
CA THR A 39 3.27 1.17 -12.19
C THR A 39 1.85 1.42 -12.70
N LYS A 40 1.62 2.47 -13.51
CA LYS A 40 0.30 2.79 -14.10
C LYS A 40 -0.21 1.69 -15.03
N THR A 41 0.68 0.86 -15.58
CA THR A 41 0.33 -0.24 -16.50
C THR A 41 -0.63 -1.24 -15.87
N TYR A 42 -0.52 -1.48 -14.55
CA TYR A 42 -1.43 -2.36 -13.81
C TYR A 42 -2.83 -1.76 -13.58
N PHE A 43 -3.02 -0.46 -13.86
CA PHE A 43 -4.25 0.28 -13.57
C PHE A 43 -4.87 0.91 -14.84
N SER A 44 -4.46 0.46 -16.04
CA SER A 44 -4.93 1.01 -17.32
C SER A 44 -6.45 0.97 -17.54
N HIS A 45 -7.15 0.12 -16.79
CA HIS A 45 -8.60 -0.06 -16.82
C HIS A 45 -9.35 0.83 -15.80
N LEU A 46 -8.66 1.66 -15.02
CA LEU A 46 -9.24 2.52 -14.01
C LEU A 46 -9.01 4.01 -14.33
N ASP A 47 -9.96 4.86 -13.92
CA ASP A 47 -9.70 6.28 -13.76
C ASP A 47 -8.69 6.49 -12.61
N ILE A 48 -7.46 6.89 -12.96
CA ILE A 48 -6.37 7.18 -12.04
C ILE A 48 -6.18 8.69 -11.78
N SER A 49 -7.19 9.52 -12.09
CA SER A 49 -7.17 10.95 -11.76
C SER A 49 -7.25 11.17 -10.24
N ALA A 50 -6.76 12.34 -9.80
CA ALA A 50 -6.76 12.67 -8.38
C ALA A 50 -8.17 12.64 -7.80
N ARG A 51 -8.35 11.94 -6.67
CA ARG A 51 -9.64 11.73 -5.99
C ARG A 51 -10.71 11.05 -6.84
N SER A 52 -10.34 10.32 -7.90
CA SER A 52 -11.30 9.48 -8.63
C SER A 52 -11.96 8.48 -7.67
N ARG A 53 -13.20 8.08 -7.99
CA ARG A 53 -13.90 7.06 -7.21
C ARG A 53 -13.12 5.74 -7.17
N HIS A 54 -12.43 5.40 -8.26
CA HIS A 54 -11.61 4.19 -8.35
C HIS A 54 -10.40 4.25 -7.40
N LEU A 55 -9.67 5.37 -7.36
CA LEU A 55 -8.50 5.50 -6.48
C LEU A 55 -8.88 5.57 -5.01
N LEU A 56 -9.93 6.31 -4.66
CA LEU A 56 -10.42 6.37 -3.26
C LEU A 56 -10.84 4.97 -2.77
N PHE A 57 -11.56 4.23 -3.62
CA PHE A 57 -12.00 2.88 -3.29
C PHE A 57 -10.84 1.88 -3.19
N HIS A 58 -9.91 1.89 -4.14
CA HIS A 58 -8.77 0.98 -4.14
C HIS A 58 -7.78 1.32 -3.00
N GLY A 59 -7.50 2.62 -2.80
CA GLY A 59 -6.69 3.11 -1.69
C GLY A 59 -7.24 2.70 -0.33
N LYS A 60 -8.56 2.81 -0.12
CA LYS A 60 -9.21 2.33 1.10
C LYS A 60 -8.97 0.83 1.33
N LYS A 61 -9.11 0.00 0.28
CA LYS A 61 -8.87 -1.46 0.39
C LYS A 61 -7.43 -1.77 0.82
N ILE A 62 -6.45 -1.06 0.27
CA ILE A 62 -5.03 -1.24 0.64
C ILE A 62 -4.84 -0.92 2.12
N VAL A 63 -5.28 0.25 2.58
CA VAL A 63 -5.12 0.66 3.97
C VAL A 63 -5.83 -0.31 4.91
N GLN A 64 -7.06 -0.73 4.58
CA GLN A 64 -7.79 -1.71 5.39
C GLN A 64 -7.08 -3.06 5.48
N ALA A 65 -6.47 -3.53 4.38
CA ALA A 65 -5.68 -4.76 4.39
C ALA A 65 -4.43 -4.63 5.28
N ILE A 66 -3.78 -3.46 5.28
CA ILE A 66 -2.65 -3.19 6.16
C ILE A 66 -3.10 -3.14 7.63
N THR A 67 -4.22 -2.45 7.93
CA THR A 67 -4.81 -2.43 9.28
C THR A 67 -5.16 -3.83 9.75
N GLU A 68 -5.71 -4.69 8.89
CA GLU A 68 -6.02 -6.07 9.25
C GLU A 68 -4.76 -6.88 9.53
N GLY A 69 -3.73 -6.78 8.69
CA GLY A 69 -2.43 -7.42 8.93
C GLY A 69 -1.71 -6.89 10.18
N ALA A 70 -1.93 -5.63 10.54
CA ALA A 70 -1.34 -5.00 11.73
C ALA A 70 -1.87 -5.58 13.04
N LYS A 71 -3.13 -6.00 13.09
CA LYS A 71 -3.76 -6.56 14.31
C LYS A 71 -3.02 -7.76 14.87
N ASP A 72 -2.49 -8.61 13.99
CA ASP A 72 -1.57 -9.69 14.37
C ASP A 72 -0.49 -9.90 13.30
N ILE A 73 0.56 -9.09 13.40
CA ILE A 73 1.70 -9.18 12.48
C ILE A 73 2.47 -10.50 12.61
N SER A 74 2.28 -11.27 13.69
CA SER A 74 2.93 -12.58 13.82
C SER A 74 2.26 -13.65 12.95
N GLN A 75 1.00 -13.44 12.57
CA GLN A 75 0.21 -14.30 11.69
C GLN A 75 0.02 -13.70 10.29
N LEU A 76 0.84 -12.72 9.90
CA LEU A 76 0.66 -11.95 8.66
C LEU A 76 0.52 -12.83 7.40
N THR A 77 1.31 -13.91 7.31
CA THR A 77 1.26 -14.86 6.18
C THR A 77 -0.06 -15.59 6.10
N VAL A 78 -0.70 -15.87 7.24
CA VAL A 78 -2.03 -16.50 7.31
C VAL A 78 -3.10 -15.46 7.02
N THR A 79 -3.07 -14.32 7.72
CA THR A 79 -4.07 -13.24 7.59
C THR A 79 -4.17 -12.71 6.16
N LEU A 80 -3.03 -12.57 5.46
CA LEU A 80 -2.98 -12.04 4.09
C LEU A 80 -2.84 -13.13 3.00
N ALA A 81 -2.96 -14.42 3.33
CA ALA A 81 -2.84 -15.51 2.36
C ALA A 81 -3.76 -15.36 1.12
N PRO A 82 -5.03 -14.92 1.26
CA PRO A 82 -5.88 -14.67 0.09
C PRO A 82 -5.34 -13.56 -0.81
N LEU A 83 -4.81 -12.48 -0.23
CA LEU A 83 -4.21 -11.39 -1.00
C LEU A 83 -2.89 -11.80 -1.64
N GLN A 84 -2.06 -12.60 -0.95
CA GLN A 84 -0.86 -13.19 -1.54
C GLN A 84 -1.21 -13.99 -2.80
N THR A 85 -2.22 -14.85 -2.72
CA THR A 85 -2.68 -15.67 -3.84
C THR A 85 -3.21 -14.82 -4.99
N LEU A 86 -4.00 -13.80 -4.69
CA LEU A 86 -4.52 -12.84 -5.66
C LEU A 86 -3.38 -12.13 -6.41
N HIS A 87 -2.39 -11.61 -5.68
CA HIS A 87 -1.27 -10.87 -6.28
C HIS A 87 -0.33 -11.76 -7.09
N ALA A 88 -0.10 -13.00 -6.66
CA ALA A 88 0.80 -13.93 -7.34
C ALA A 88 0.20 -14.50 -8.63
N TYR A 89 -1.07 -14.95 -8.59
CA TYR A 89 -1.61 -15.78 -9.68
C TYR A 89 -2.57 -15.05 -10.61
N GLN A 90 -3.36 -14.10 -10.09
CA GLN A 90 -4.34 -13.37 -10.88
C GLN A 90 -3.81 -12.03 -11.36
N LEU A 91 -3.31 -11.19 -10.45
CA LEU A 91 -2.77 -9.87 -10.81
C LEU A 91 -1.35 -9.96 -11.35
N ARG A 92 -0.59 -10.98 -10.94
CA ARG A 92 0.79 -11.26 -11.36
C ARG A 92 1.68 -10.02 -11.27
N ILE A 93 1.58 -9.32 -10.14
CA ILE A 93 2.36 -8.09 -9.89
C ILE A 93 3.82 -8.48 -9.71
N ASP A 94 4.71 -7.84 -10.47
CA ASP A 94 6.15 -8.07 -10.32
C ASP A 94 6.59 -7.66 -8.89
N PRO A 95 7.28 -8.54 -8.13
CA PRO A 95 7.69 -8.27 -6.76
C PRO A 95 8.48 -6.96 -6.57
N THR A 96 9.16 -6.46 -7.61
CA THR A 96 9.90 -5.19 -7.55
C THR A 96 9.00 -3.98 -7.28
N ASN A 97 7.73 -4.03 -7.68
CA ASN A 97 6.77 -2.93 -7.48
C ASN A 97 6.29 -2.81 -6.02
N PHE A 98 6.44 -3.83 -5.18
CA PHE A 98 6.14 -3.72 -3.74
C PHE A 98 7.23 -2.94 -2.99
N LYS A 99 8.49 -3.00 -3.43
CA LYS A 99 9.59 -2.22 -2.83
C LYS A 99 9.46 -0.72 -3.13
N VAL A 100 8.89 -0.42 -4.28
CA VAL A 100 8.59 0.94 -4.74
C VAL A 100 7.58 1.65 -3.83
N GLN A 101 6.59 0.91 -3.30
CA GLN A 101 5.58 1.46 -2.39
C GLN A 101 6.13 1.79 -1.00
N VAL A 102 7.14 1.07 -0.54
CA VAL A 102 7.58 1.13 0.86
C VAL A 102 8.62 2.22 1.11
N LEU A 103 9.48 2.63 0.15
CA LEU A 103 10.71 3.32 0.55
C LEU A 103 11.50 4.11 -0.50
N GLN A 104 10.89 4.93 -1.36
CA GLN A 104 11.71 5.77 -2.25
C GLN A 104 11.21 7.19 -2.56
N SER A 105 10.40 7.80 -1.70
CA SER A 105 10.13 9.25 -1.80
C SER A 105 11.33 10.12 -1.36
N HIS A 106 12.33 9.57 -0.64
CA HIS A 106 13.45 10.36 -0.10
C HIS A 106 14.78 10.21 -0.87
N LEU A 107 15.00 9.11 -1.60
CA LEU A 107 16.33 8.80 -2.18
C LEU A 107 16.55 9.24 -3.63
N ARG A 108 15.51 9.76 -4.31
CA ARG A 108 15.63 10.16 -5.72
C ARG A 108 15.88 11.65 -5.93
N LEU A 109 15.59 12.48 -4.93
CA LEU A 109 15.85 13.92 -4.99
C LEU A 109 17.31 14.26 -4.67
N GLU A 110 18.01 13.44 -3.88
CA GLU A 110 19.43 13.67 -3.54
C GLU A 110 20.44 13.18 -4.61
N ARG A 111 19.96 12.60 -5.72
CA ARG A 111 20.83 12.14 -6.83
C ARG A 111 20.72 13.01 -8.09
N SER A 112 19.97 14.11 -8.03
CA SER A 112 19.83 15.07 -9.13
C SER A 112 20.15 16.51 -8.70
N MET A 113 20.90 16.67 -7.61
CA MET A 113 21.66 17.87 -7.25
C MET A 113 23.13 17.48 -7.15
#